data_AF-A0A1G0GUI7-F1
#
_entry.id   AF-A0A1G0GUI7-F1
#
_cell.length_a   1.000
_cell.length_b   1.000
_cell.length_c   1.000
_cell.angle_alpha   90.00
_cell.angle_beta   90.00
_cell.angle_gamma   90.00
#
_symmetry.space_group_name_H-M   'P 1'
#
loop_
_entity.id
_entity.type
_entity.pdbx_description
1 polymer ?
#
loop_
_entity_poly.entity_id
_entity_poly.type
_entity_poly.pdbx_seq_one_letter_code
_entity_poly.pdbx_strand_id
1 'polypeptide(L)'
;MPRLHLLKKIWQAIKYAHQALRALDVSAINLEEIDISKKVVVVRSRGARAVLKLSIAEAIADPSIIANLLPVQACWLGYYAGLLYDPAEIQKQKQYLKNAEGVFSLKCAAGQYRVVSQDRKGEITYMKSNDTDVITEYPINIVQDEVTISKFDASQACYIGILAGIYVTKYGNNAQTIQKKPPILHVIK
;
A
#
# COMPACT_ATOMS: atom_id res chain seq x y z
N MET A 1 -7.99 27.03 29.41
CA MET A 1 -8.04 25.56 29.66
C MET A 1 -7.08 24.77 28.72
N PRO A 2 -5.75 24.90 28.83
CA PRO A 2 -4.80 24.24 27.91
C PRO A 2 -4.47 22.77 28.26
N ARG A 3 -4.64 22.35 29.53
CA ARG A 3 -4.23 21.00 30.00
C ARG A 3 -5.11 19.86 29.44
N LEU A 4 -6.41 20.09 29.25
CA LEU A 4 -7.31 19.08 28.66
C LEU A 4 -6.99 18.78 27.20
N HIS A 5 -6.49 19.77 26.46
CA HIS A 5 -6.18 19.61 25.05
C HIS A 5 -4.90 18.80 24.83
N LEU A 6 -3.91 19.00 25.71
CA LEU A 6 -2.67 18.21 25.72
C LEU A 6 -2.94 16.75 26.07
N LEU A 7 -3.80 16.48 27.07
CA LEU A 7 -4.20 15.13 27.46
C LEU A 7 -4.93 14.39 26.34
N LYS A 8 -5.81 15.07 25.60
CA LYS A 8 -6.46 14.48 24.40
C LYS A 8 -5.45 14.08 23.33
N LYS A 9 -4.46 14.94 23.03
CA LYS A 9 -3.42 14.64 22.04
C LYS A 9 -2.55 13.44 22.47
N ILE A 10 -2.16 13.39 23.74
CA ILE A 10 -1.38 12.28 24.30
C ILE A 10 -2.18 10.98 24.23
N TRP A 11 -3.46 11.00 24.62
CA TRP A 11 -4.32 9.82 24.59
C TRP A 11 -4.54 9.30 23.17
N GLN A 12 -4.71 10.22 22.21
CA GLN A 12 -4.81 9.90 20.79
C GLN A 12 -3.51 9.24 20.29
N ALA A 13 -2.35 9.79 20.63
CA ALA A 13 -1.05 9.24 20.27
C ALA A 13 -0.82 7.83 20.87
N ILE A 14 -1.21 7.60 22.13
CA ILE A 14 -1.14 6.28 22.77
C ILE A 14 -2.05 5.29 22.06
N LYS A 15 -3.27 5.68 21.71
CA LYS A 15 -4.22 4.83 20.97
C LYS A 15 -3.68 4.46 19.59
N TYR A 16 -3.06 5.40 18.89
CA TYR A 16 -2.38 5.14 17.61
C TYR A 16 -1.17 4.23 17.79
N ALA A 17 -0.31 4.46 18.78
CA ALA A 17 0.84 3.61 19.06
C ALA A 17 0.41 2.17 19.39
N HIS A 18 -0.66 1.98 20.15
CA HIS A 18 -1.19 0.67 20.50
C HIS A 18 -1.83 -0.05 19.29
N GLN A 19 -2.52 0.70 18.41
CA GLN A 19 -3.00 0.16 17.13
C GLN A 19 -1.84 -0.23 16.20
N ALA A 20 -0.80 0.59 16.12
CA ALA A 20 0.39 0.32 15.33
C ALA A 20 1.19 -0.89 15.87
N LEU A 21 1.32 -1.02 17.20
CA LEU A 21 1.94 -2.16 17.86
C LEU A 21 1.17 -3.46 17.60
N ARG A 22 -0.16 -3.44 17.65
CA ARG A 22 -0.99 -4.60 17.27
C ARG A 22 -0.87 -4.94 15.79
N ALA A 23 -0.79 -3.95 14.90
CA ALA A 23 -0.57 -4.19 13.47
C ALA A 23 0.83 -4.80 13.21
N LEU A 24 1.85 -4.37 13.96
CA LEU A 24 3.20 -4.94 13.93
C LEU A 24 3.22 -6.41 14.38
N ASP A 25 2.39 -6.81 15.33
CA ASP A 25 2.33 -8.21 15.83
C ASP A 25 1.58 -9.15 14.86
N VAL A 26 0.76 -8.60 13.95
CA VAL A 26 -0.07 -9.37 13.01
C VAL A 26 0.63 -9.60 11.65
N SER A 27 1.58 -8.74 11.26
CA SER A 27 2.28 -8.86 9.97
C SER A 27 3.27 -10.03 9.99
N ALA A 28 2.92 -11.14 9.35
CA ALA A 28 3.79 -12.31 9.24
C ALA A 28 4.97 -12.10 8.27
N ILE A 29 4.85 -11.12 7.37
CA ILE A 29 5.85 -10.80 6.35
C ILE A 29 6.34 -9.35 6.53
N ASN A 30 7.62 -9.14 6.27
CA ASN A 30 8.26 -7.83 6.25
C ASN A 30 8.92 -7.59 4.89
N LEU A 31 8.65 -6.45 4.28
CA LEU A 31 9.34 -5.98 3.08
C LEU A 31 10.71 -5.40 3.47
N GLU A 32 11.81 -5.95 2.94
CA GLU A 32 13.17 -5.53 3.32
C GLU A 32 13.83 -4.64 2.25
N GLU A 33 13.64 -4.99 0.98
CA GLU A 33 14.28 -4.32 -0.14
C GLU A 33 13.40 -4.39 -1.39
N ILE A 34 13.45 -3.32 -2.19
CA ILE A 34 12.90 -3.28 -3.55
C ILE A 34 14.01 -2.76 -4.47
N ASP A 35 14.45 -3.62 -5.38
CA ASP A 35 15.38 -3.31 -6.46
C ASP A 35 14.58 -3.09 -7.75
N ILE A 36 14.42 -1.82 -8.10
CA ILE A 36 13.62 -1.38 -9.27
C ILE A 36 14.33 -1.77 -10.57
N SER A 37 15.66 -1.65 -10.60
CA SER A 37 16.50 -1.95 -11.76
C SER A 37 16.40 -3.43 -12.14
N LYS A 38 16.41 -4.32 -11.14
CA LYS A 38 16.26 -5.77 -11.33
C LYS A 38 14.80 -6.24 -11.29
N LYS A 39 13.84 -5.35 -10.98
CA LYS A 39 12.42 -5.66 -10.76
C LYS A 39 12.18 -6.74 -9.70
N VAL A 40 12.99 -6.71 -8.64
CA VAL A 40 13.02 -7.72 -7.58
C VAL A 40 12.65 -7.09 -6.24
N VAL A 41 12.01 -7.90 -5.40
CA VAL A 41 11.68 -7.58 -4.03
C VAL A 41 12.22 -8.67 -3.10
N VAL A 42 12.70 -8.26 -1.94
CA VAL A 42 13.11 -9.16 -0.86
C VAL A 42 12.11 -9.05 0.27
N VAL A 43 11.47 -10.17 0.60
CA VAL A 43 10.53 -10.28 1.71
C VAL A 43 11.04 -11.28 2.74
N ARG A 44 10.91 -10.94 4.02
CA ARG A 44 11.25 -11.81 5.14
C ARG A 44 9.98 -12.32 5.81
N SER A 45 9.84 -13.64 5.89
CA SER A 45 8.82 -14.28 6.72
C SER A 45 9.32 -14.37 8.15
N ARG A 46 8.57 -13.80 9.11
CA ARG A 46 8.95 -13.78 10.53
C ARG A 46 8.83 -15.15 11.18
N GLY A 47 7.79 -15.91 10.83
CA GLY A 47 7.55 -17.25 11.39
C GLY A 47 8.53 -18.30 10.90
N ALA A 48 8.84 -18.29 9.60
CA ALA A 48 9.76 -19.26 8.99
C ALA A 48 11.24 -18.85 9.07
N ARG A 49 11.53 -17.61 9.49
CA ARG A 49 12.87 -16.98 9.42
C ARG A 49 13.50 -17.10 8.01
N ALA A 50 12.66 -17.17 6.99
CA ALA A 50 13.07 -17.34 5.61
C ALA A 50 13.08 -15.97 4.90
N VAL A 51 14.07 -15.79 4.03
CA VAL A 51 14.16 -14.64 3.12
C VAL A 51 13.83 -15.13 1.72
N LEU A 52 12.79 -14.54 1.12
CA LEU A 52 12.33 -14.85 -0.22
C LEU A 52 12.70 -13.69 -1.13
N LYS A 53 13.37 -14.02 -2.23
CA LYS A 53 13.68 -13.09 -3.31
C LYS A 53 12.74 -13.39 -4.46
N LEU A 54 11.86 -12.46 -4.76
CA LEU A 54 10.79 -12.62 -5.74
C LEU A 54 10.85 -11.47 -6.74
N SER A 55 10.35 -11.67 -7.94
CA SER A 55 10.05 -10.53 -8.80
C SER A 55 8.90 -9.71 -8.20
N ILE A 56 8.87 -8.41 -8.50
CA ILE A 56 7.76 -7.53 -8.07
C ILE A 56 6.41 -8.06 -8.61
N ALA A 57 6.40 -8.65 -9.80
CA ALA A 57 5.22 -9.26 -10.40
C ALA A 57 4.73 -10.49 -9.63
N GLU A 58 5.64 -11.40 -9.23
CA GLU A 58 5.30 -12.56 -8.40
C GLU A 58 4.77 -12.15 -7.02
N ALA A 59 5.42 -11.17 -6.39
CA ALA A 59 5.02 -10.69 -5.06
C ALA A 59 3.62 -10.04 -5.06
N ILE A 60 3.21 -9.41 -6.17
CA ILE A 60 1.87 -8.86 -6.33
C ILE A 60 0.85 -9.90 -6.74
N ALA A 61 1.26 -10.92 -7.51
CA ALA A 61 0.38 -11.99 -7.91
C ALA A 61 0.01 -12.93 -6.74
N ASP A 62 0.77 -12.92 -5.65
CA ASP A 62 0.52 -13.74 -4.46
C ASP A 62 -0.29 -12.96 -3.38
N PRO A 63 -1.59 -13.25 -3.21
CA PRO A 63 -2.40 -12.60 -2.20
C PRO A 63 -1.95 -12.93 -0.77
N SER A 64 -1.28 -14.05 -0.54
CA SER A 64 -0.74 -14.42 0.78
C SER A 64 0.40 -13.50 1.17
N ILE A 65 1.21 -13.05 0.20
CA ILE A 65 2.27 -12.07 0.45
C ILE A 65 1.64 -10.73 0.81
N ILE A 66 0.75 -10.23 -0.05
CA ILE A 66 0.12 -8.91 0.14
C ILE A 66 -0.64 -8.85 1.47
N ALA A 67 -1.50 -9.83 1.76
CA ALA A 67 -2.35 -9.82 2.95
C ALA A 67 -1.57 -9.86 4.28
N ASN A 68 -0.31 -10.34 4.24
CA ASN A 68 0.55 -10.45 5.41
C ASN A 68 1.62 -9.34 5.52
N LEU A 69 1.57 -8.34 4.64
CA LEU A 69 2.38 -7.13 4.75
C LEU A 69 1.65 -6.06 5.58
N LEU A 70 2.42 -5.14 6.16
CA LEU A 70 1.85 -3.90 6.68
C LEU A 70 1.24 -3.09 5.52
N PRO A 71 0.12 -2.37 5.72
CA PRO A 71 -0.51 -1.59 4.66
C PRO A 71 0.43 -0.62 3.96
N VAL A 72 1.32 0.04 4.72
CA VAL A 72 2.34 0.94 4.17
C VAL A 72 3.32 0.19 3.26
N GLN A 73 3.78 -1.01 3.64
CA GLN A 73 4.69 -1.81 2.82
C GLN A 73 4.01 -2.34 1.56
N ALA A 74 2.78 -2.83 1.70
CA ALA A 74 1.97 -3.26 0.58
C ALA A 74 1.72 -2.10 -0.41
N CYS A 75 1.48 -0.90 0.11
CA CYS A 75 1.36 0.31 -0.70
C CYS A 75 2.63 0.61 -1.51
N TRP A 76 3.80 0.54 -0.89
CA TRP A 76 5.07 0.74 -1.61
C TRP A 76 5.31 -0.33 -2.66
N LEU A 77 5.07 -1.61 -2.34
CA LEU A 77 5.17 -2.70 -3.31
C LEU A 77 4.28 -2.43 -4.53
N GLY A 78 3.03 -2.02 -4.29
CA GLY A 78 2.10 -1.62 -5.33
C GLY A 78 2.59 -0.42 -6.13
N TYR A 79 3.09 0.63 -5.48
CA TYR A 79 3.62 1.83 -6.12
C TYR A 79 4.73 1.52 -7.11
N TYR A 80 5.72 0.72 -6.71
CA TYR A 80 6.82 0.35 -7.60
C TYR A 80 6.36 -0.54 -8.76
N ALA A 81 5.38 -1.41 -8.54
CA ALA A 81 4.78 -2.15 -9.66
C ALA A 81 4.01 -1.24 -10.62
N GLY A 82 3.32 -0.23 -10.10
CA GLY A 82 2.66 0.79 -10.91
C GLY A 82 3.65 1.63 -11.71
N LEU A 83 4.84 1.92 -11.18
CA LEU A 83 5.91 2.59 -11.93
C LEU A 83 6.45 1.73 -13.07
N LEU A 84 6.55 0.42 -12.84
CA LEU A 84 6.98 -0.57 -13.84
C LEU A 84 5.84 -0.99 -14.78
N TYR A 85 4.67 -0.38 -14.67
CA TYR A 85 3.51 -0.68 -15.49
C TYR A 85 3.77 -0.28 -16.95
N ASP A 86 3.99 -1.28 -17.80
CA ASP A 86 4.07 -1.12 -19.25
C ASP A 86 2.87 -1.85 -19.90
N PRO A 87 1.95 -1.12 -20.56
CA PRO A 87 0.82 -1.70 -21.28
C PRO A 87 1.19 -2.80 -22.27
N ALA A 88 2.39 -2.73 -22.88
CA ALA A 88 2.86 -3.70 -23.86
C ALA A 88 3.32 -5.03 -23.22
N GLU A 89 3.90 -4.98 -22.01
CA GLU A 89 4.35 -6.16 -21.27
C GLU A 89 3.19 -6.89 -20.56
N ILE A 90 2.10 -6.18 -20.23
CA ILE A 90 0.92 -6.78 -19.59
C ILE A 90 0.28 -7.87 -20.45
N GLN A 91 0.33 -7.75 -21.77
CA GLN A 91 -0.22 -8.75 -22.65
C GLN A 91 0.51 -10.10 -22.53
N LYS A 92 1.80 -10.08 -22.16
CA LYS A 92 2.59 -11.27 -21.81
C LYS A 92 2.34 -11.72 -20.36
N GLN A 93 2.13 -10.77 -19.44
CA GLN A 93 1.89 -11.06 -18.01
C GLN A 93 0.43 -11.42 -17.67
N LYS A 94 -0.49 -11.36 -18.63
CA LYS A 94 -1.90 -11.79 -18.48
C LYS A 94 -2.06 -13.21 -17.92
N GLN A 95 -1.07 -14.09 -18.09
CA GLN A 95 -1.05 -15.41 -17.46
C GLN A 95 -0.94 -15.35 -15.93
N TYR A 96 -0.14 -14.42 -15.39
CA TYR A 96 0.01 -14.25 -13.93
C TYR A 96 -1.22 -13.54 -13.32
N LEU A 97 -1.79 -12.57 -14.04
CA LEU A 97 -2.98 -11.83 -13.58
C LEU A 97 -4.28 -12.65 -13.67
N LYS A 98 -4.36 -13.66 -14.55
CA LYS A 98 -5.50 -14.60 -14.57
C LYS A 98 -5.63 -15.41 -13.27
N ASN A 99 -4.50 -15.69 -12.61
CA ASN A 99 -4.48 -16.35 -11.30
C ASN A 99 -4.70 -15.36 -10.14
N ALA A 100 -4.69 -14.05 -10.42
CA ALA A 100 -4.88 -12.99 -9.44
C ALA A 100 -6.36 -12.57 -9.28
N GLU A 101 -7.31 -13.30 -9.88
CA GLU A 101 -8.74 -13.07 -9.64
C GLU A 101 -9.03 -13.18 -8.12
N GLY A 102 -9.33 -12.02 -7.50
CA GLY A 102 -9.57 -11.92 -6.06
C GLY A 102 -8.41 -11.38 -5.22
N VAL A 103 -7.22 -11.12 -5.78
CA VAL A 103 -6.06 -10.57 -5.05
C VAL A 103 -6.35 -9.20 -4.42
N PHE A 104 -7.07 -8.36 -5.16
CA PHE A 104 -7.54 -7.05 -4.71
C PHE A 104 -9.01 -7.09 -4.36
N SER A 105 -9.41 -8.08 -3.55
CA SER A 105 -10.78 -8.14 -3.04
C SER A 105 -11.06 -6.89 -2.20
N LEU A 106 -11.70 -5.89 -2.80
CA LEU A 106 -12.22 -4.69 -2.13
C LEU A 106 -13.28 -5.04 -1.06
N LYS A 107 -13.68 -6.31 -0.96
CA LYS A 107 -14.66 -6.82 -0.01
C LYS A 107 -14.06 -7.15 1.36
N CYS A 108 -12.74 -7.39 1.47
CA CYS A 108 -12.08 -7.71 2.74
C CYS A 108 -11.61 -6.44 3.46
N ALA A 109 -12.55 -5.74 4.11
CA ALA A 109 -12.27 -4.50 4.85
C ALA A 109 -11.92 -4.77 6.33
N ALA A 110 -10.81 -5.48 6.59
CA ALA A 110 -10.25 -5.52 7.95
C ALA A 110 -9.66 -4.15 8.37
N GLY A 111 -9.44 -3.25 7.39
CA GLY A 111 -9.04 -1.87 7.60
C GLY A 111 -10.14 -1.00 8.22
N GLN A 112 -9.70 0.09 8.86
CA GLN A 112 -10.60 1.16 9.31
C GLN A 112 -11.21 1.91 8.14
N TYR A 113 -10.49 1.99 7.01
CA TYR A 113 -10.93 2.60 5.76
C TYR A 113 -11.14 1.52 4.70
N ARG A 114 -12.08 1.79 3.79
CA ARG A 114 -12.37 0.97 2.62
C ARG A 114 -12.48 1.80 1.36
N VAL A 115 -11.88 1.33 0.27
CA VAL A 115 -12.09 1.88 -1.07
C VAL A 115 -13.52 1.53 -1.53
N VAL A 116 -14.23 2.53 -2.04
CA VAL A 116 -15.63 2.40 -2.51
C VAL A 116 -15.68 2.40 -4.03
N SER A 117 -14.96 3.33 -4.66
CA SER A 117 -14.96 3.48 -6.11
C SER A 117 -13.70 4.19 -6.60
N GLN A 118 -13.45 4.05 -7.90
CA GLN A 118 -12.52 4.87 -8.65
C GLN A 118 -13.29 5.56 -9.77
N ASP A 119 -13.07 6.85 -9.95
CA ASP A 119 -13.74 7.62 -10.98
C ASP A 119 -12.96 7.60 -12.32
N ARG A 120 -13.53 8.21 -13.37
CA ARG A 120 -12.88 8.26 -14.70
C ARG A 120 -11.66 9.18 -14.75
N LYS A 121 -11.51 10.10 -13.78
CA LYS A 121 -10.35 10.98 -13.65
C LYS A 121 -9.21 10.30 -12.88
N GLY A 122 -9.44 9.11 -12.34
CA GLY A 122 -8.49 8.33 -11.57
C GLY A 122 -8.46 8.67 -10.09
N GLU A 123 -9.41 9.46 -9.60
CA GLU A 123 -9.60 9.75 -8.18
C GLU A 123 -10.19 8.54 -7.46
N ILE A 124 -9.72 8.28 -6.24
CA ILE A 124 -10.20 7.19 -5.40
C ILE A 124 -11.17 7.76 -4.39
N THR A 125 -12.36 7.17 -4.30
CA THR A 125 -13.30 7.44 -3.22
C THR A 125 -13.18 6.35 -2.17
N TYR A 126 -12.93 6.74 -0.93
CA TYR A 126 -12.86 5.84 0.21
C TYR A 126 -13.63 6.40 1.40
N MET A 127 -13.97 5.53 2.33
CA MET A 127 -14.72 5.88 3.53
C MET A 127 -14.25 5.06 4.72
N LYS A 128 -14.53 5.54 5.92
CA LYS A 128 -14.36 4.73 7.13
C LYS A 128 -15.46 3.68 7.18
N SER A 129 -15.14 2.46 7.60
CA SER A 129 -16.03 1.29 7.50
C SER A 129 -17.40 1.45 8.19
N ASN A 130 -17.53 2.39 9.13
CA ASN A 130 -18.76 2.66 9.90
C ASN A 130 -19.31 4.07 9.70
N ASP A 131 -18.81 4.82 8.73
CA ASP A 131 -19.16 6.23 8.50
C ASP A 131 -19.97 6.38 7.21
N THR A 132 -20.69 7.48 7.03
CA THR A 132 -21.34 7.84 5.76
C THR A 132 -20.48 8.81 4.95
N ASP A 133 -19.53 9.47 5.60
CA ASP A 133 -18.69 10.45 4.96
C ASP A 133 -17.64 9.77 4.06
N VAL A 134 -17.63 10.20 2.79
CA VAL A 134 -16.70 9.74 1.76
C VAL A 134 -15.65 10.82 1.51
N ILE A 135 -14.42 10.37 1.27
CA ILE A 135 -13.31 11.22 0.87
C ILE A 135 -12.92 10.81 -0.55
N THR A 136 -12.80 11.80 -1.43
CA THR A 136 -12.37 11.60 -2.82
C THR A 136 -11.12 12.40 -3.08
N GLU A 137 -10.05 11.74 -3.51
CA GLU A 137 -8.78 12.39 -3.82
C GLU A 137 -7.92 11.53 -4.76
N TYR A 138 -6.87 12.14 -5.33
CA TYR A 138 -5.93 11.42 -6.18
C TYR A 138 -5.11 10.39 -5.39
N PRO A 139 -4.81 9.21 -5.97
CA PRO A 139 -4.04 8.16 -5.31
C PRO A 139 -2.70 8.66 -4.74
N ILE A 140 -2.04 9.60 -5.44
CA ILE A 140 -0.75 10.15 -5.02
C ILE A 140 -0.83 10.90 -3.68
N ASN A 141 -1.94 11.57 -3.40
CA ASN A 141 -2.16 12.29 -2.15
C ASN A 141 -2.33 11.30 -1.00
N ILE A 142 -3.07 10.21 -1.24
CA ILE A 142 -3.29 9.14 -0.28
C ILE A 142 -1.96 8.47 0.07
N VAL A 143 -1.14 8.10 -0.92
CA VAL A 143 0.15 7.42 -0.69
C VAL A 143 1.14 8.30 0.10
N GLN A 144 1.08 9.63 -0.04
CA GLN A 144 1.92 10.54 0.72
C GLN A 144 1.51 10.64 2.20
N ASP A 145 0.29 10.26 2.56
CA ASP A 145 -0.17 10.21 3.95
C ASP A 145 -0.14 8.77 4.50
N GLU A 146 1.01 8.40 5.07
CA GLU A 146 1.20 7.10 5.74
C GLU A 146 0.15 6.84 6.84
N VAL A 147 -0.34 7.88 7.52
CA VAL A 147 -1.38 7.73 8.55
C VAL A 147 -2.69 7.27 7.92
N THR A 148 -3.02 7.80 6.74
CA THR A 148 -4.20 7.35 5.99
C THR A 148 -3.99 5.98 5.38
N ILE A 149 -2.84 5.69 4.76
CA ILE A 149 -2.52 4.36 4.23
C ILE A 149 -2.58 3.27 5.31
N SER A 150 -2.08 3.54 6.52
CA SER A 150 -2.10 2.60 7.64
C SER A 150 -3.50 2.18 8.10
N LYS A 151 -4.54 2.89 7.66
CA LYS A 151 -5.95 2.60 7.99
C LYS A 151 -6.62 1.66 7.00
N PHE A 152 -6.04 1.42 5.83
CA PHE A 152 -6.54 0.43 4.87
C PHE A 152 -6.03 -0.97 5.22
N ASP A 153 -6.69 -2.00 4.69
CA ASP A 153 -6.08 -3.32 4.62
C ASP A 153 -4.94 -3.34 3.58
N ALA A 154 -4.05 -4.32 3.70
CA ALA A 154 -2.86 -4.39 2.87
C ALA A 154 -3.16 -4.55 1.37
N SER A 155 -4.23 -5.28 1.01
CA SER A 155 -4.63 -5.44 -0.39
C SER A 155 -5.11 -4.13 -0.99
N GLN A 156 -5.95 -3.38 -0.28
CA GLN A 156 -6.41 -2.06 -0.73
C GLN A 156 -5.27 -1.04 -0.77
N ALA A 157 -4.38 -1.05 0.22
CA ALA A 157 -3.20 -0.18 0.25
C ALA A 157 -2.28 -0.47 -0.95
N CYS A 158 -2.05 -1.75 -1.28
CA CYS A 158 -1.33 -2.17 -2.47
C CYS A 158 -1.99 -1.66 -3.75
N TYR A 159 -3.31 -1.81 -3.87
CA TYR A 159 -4.07 -1.30 -5.01
C TYR A 159 -3.94 0.22 -5.17
N ILE A 160 -4.07 0.99 -4.09
CA ILE A 160 -3.86 2.45 -4.09
C ILE A 160 -2.43 2.78 -4.55
N GLY A 161 -1.45 2.02 -4.07
CA GLY A 161 -0.06 2.13 -4.51
C GLY A 161 0.09 1.95 -6.03
N ILE A 162 -0.45 0.86 -6.59
CA ILE A 162 -0.43 0.59 -8.03
C ILE A 162 -1.00 1.78 -8.82
N LEU A 163 -2.16 2.28 -8.40
CA LEU A 163 -2.80 3.43 -9.05
C LEU A 163 -1.93 4.69 -8.99
N ALA A 164 -1.29 4.96 -7.85
CA ALA A 164 -0.37 6.09 -7.71
C ALA A 164 0.87 5.95 -8.60
N GLY A 165 1.44 4.74 -8.70
CA GLY A 165 2.57 4.47 -9.60
C GLY A 165 2.19 4.71 -11.06
N ILE A 166 1.06 4.16 -11.50
CA ILE A 166 0.52 4.37 -12.86
C ILE A 166 0.27 5.86 -13.13
N TYR A 167 -0.29 6.58 -12.15
CA TYR A 167 -0.54 8.01 -12.26
C TYR A 167 0.77 8.79 -12.48
N VAL A 168 1.83 8.48 -11.73
CA VAL A 168 3.15 9.09 -11.91
C VAL A 168 3.73 8.75 -13.28
N THR A 169 3.64 7.50 -13.75
CA THR A 169 4.14 7.13 -15.09
C THR A 169 3.40 7.86 -16.21
N LYS A 170 2.08 8.10 -16.06
CA LYS A 170 1.26 8.78 -17.09
C LYS A 170 1.37 10.30 -17.06
N TYR A 171 1.51 10.90 -15.88
CA TYR A 171 1.41 12.35 -15.68
C TYR A 171 2.68 12.99 -15.08
N GLY A 172 3.77 12.22 -14.94
CA GLY A 172 4.99 12.58 -14.19
C GLY A 172 5.77 13.81 -14.65
N ASN A 173 5.48 14.36 -15.83
CA ASN A 173 6.05 15.67 -16.22
C ASN A 173 5.34 16.86 -15.53
N ASN A 174 4.13 16.66 -14.99
CA ASN A 174 3.33 17.67 -14.29
C ASN A 174 2.91 17.25 -12.85
N ALA A 175 3.15 16.00 -12.46
CA ALA A 175 2.72 15.45 -11.18
C ALA A 175 3.81 15.58 -10.11
N GLN A 176 3.40 15.95 -8.89
CA GLN A 176 4.26 15.96 -7.71
C GLN A 176 4.81 14.55 -7.46
N THR A 177 6.13 14.39 -7.55
CA THR A 177 6.82 13.15 -7.13
C THR A 177 6.63 12.96 -5.63
N ILE A 178 6.50 11.71 -5.17
CA ILE A 178 6.40 11.41 -3.72
C ILE A 178 7.66 11.95 -3.03
N GLN A 179 7.51 13.02 -2.25
CA GLN A 179 8.65 13.71 -1.61
C GLN A 179 9.09 13.07 -0.28
N LYS A 180 8.31 12.13 0.26
CA LYS A 180 8.64 11.44 1.51
C LYS A 180 9.56 10.26 1.25
N LYS A 181 10.60 10.14 2.08
CA LYS A 181 11.46 8.96 2.12
C LYS A 181 10.57 7.73 2.33
N PRO A 182 10.72 6.65 1.53
CA PRO A 182 10.09 5.39 1.88
C PRO A 182 10.51 5.00 3.32
N PRO A 183 9.67 4.26 4.07
CA PRO A 183 10.10 3.63 5.32
C PRO A 183 11.41 2.90 5.04
N ILE A 184 12.34 2.82 6.01
CA ILE A 184 13.72 2.33 5.84
C ILE A 184 13.71 1.00 5.05
N LEU A 185 13.81 1.14 3.74
CA LEU A 185 13.86 0.12 2.71
C LEU A 185 15.17 0.46 2.03
N HIS A 186 16.09 -0.50 2.00
CA HIS A 186 17.31 -0.31 1.26
C HIS A 186 16.95 -0.35 -0.23
N VAL A 187 16.70 0.81 -0.83
CA VAL A 187 16.58 0.92 -2.28
C VAL A 187 17.98 0.89 -2.86
N ILE A 188 18.39 -0.24 -3.42
CA ILE A 188 19.67 -0.35 -4.14
C ILE A 188 19.41 0.13 -5.57
N LYS A 189 20.12 1.20 -5.98
CA LYS A 189 20.07 1.77 -7.33
C LYS A 189 20.97 1.00 -8.29
#